data_AF-A0A3A9AQ63-F1
#
_entry.id   AF-A0A3A9AQ63-F1
#
_cell.length_a   1.000
_cell.length_b   1.000
_cell.length_c   1.000
_cell.angle_alpha   90.00
_cell.angle_beta   90.00
_cell.angle_gamma   90.00
#
_symmetry.space_group_name_H-M   'P 1'
#
loop_
_entity.id
_entity.type
_entity.pdbx_description
1 polymer ?
#
loop_
_entity_poly.entity_id
_entity_poly.type
_entity_poly.pdbx_seq_one_letter_code
_entity_poly.pdbx_strand_id
1 'polypeptide(L)' 'MENQYFNEALHNFVQDFAYGGAIRHLVDLGYDTDRIIKEYHYPLSREAIDKIVRDHIKSKENKQ' A
#
# COMPACT_ATOMS: atom_id res chain seq x y z
N MET A 1 -16.33 -1.64 -25.10
CA MET A 1 -15.23 -0.73 -24.73
C MET A 1 -15.34 -0.28 -23.26
N GLU A 2 -16.52 0.13 -22.77
CA GLU A 2 -16.72 0.59 -21.39
C GLU A 2 -16.36 -0.45 -20.31
N ASN A 3 -16.72 -1.72 -20.52
CA ASN A 3 -16.42 -2.79 -19.57
C ASN A 3 -14.92 -3.06 -19.40
N GLN A 4 -14.07 -2.80 -20.41
CA GLN A 4 -12.63 -3.07 -20.29
C GLN A 4 -11.93 -2.00 -19.46
N TYR A 5 -12.22 -0.71 -19.73
CA TYR A 5 -11.70 0.40 -18.93
C TYR A 5 -12.15 0.30 -17.46
N PHE A 6 -13.42 -0.03 -17.22
CA PHE A 6 -13.93 -0.22 -15.87
C PHE A 6 -13.25 -1.40 -15.15
N ASN A 7 -13.11 -2.55 -15.82
CA ASN A 7 -12.45 -3.71 -15.21
C ASN A 7 -10.96 -3.45 -14.94
N GLU A 8 -10.27 -2.71 -15.80
CA GLU A 8 -8.88 -2.32 -15.58
C GLU A 8 -8.74 -1.36 -14.40
N ALA A 9 -9.57 -0.32 -14.33
CA ALA A 9 -9.61 0.59 -13.19
C ALA A 9 -9.95 -0.14 -11.89
N LEU A 10 -10.90 -1.09 -11.92
CA LEU A 10 -11.25 -1.91 -10.77
C LEU A 10 -10.11 -2.85 -10.36
N HIS A 11 -9.42 -3.47 -11.33
CA HIS A 11 -8.27 -4.34 -11.08
C HIS A 11 -7.13 -3.56 -10.41
N ASN A 12 -6.75 -2.42 -10.98
CA ASN A 12 -5.74 -1.53 -10.42
C ASN A 12 -6.13 -1.07 -9.01
N PHE A 13 -7.40 -0.70 -8.81
CA PHE A 13 -7.91 -0.33 -7.49
C PHE A 13 -7.84 -1.48 -6.48
N VAL A 14 -8.26 -2.69 -6.84
CA VAL A 14 -8.23 -3.86 -5.94
C VAL A 14 -6.80 -4.24 -5.60
N GLN A 15 -5.88 -4.15 -6.57
CA GLN A 15 -4.46 -4.35 -6.34
C GLN A 15 -3.91 -3.31 -5.35
N ASP A 16 -4.15 -2.02 -5.59
CA ASP A 16 -3.73 -0.93 -4.70
C ASP A 16 -4.32 -1.10 -3.29
N PHE A 17 -5.58 -1.50 -3.19
CA PHE A 17 -6.26 -1.76 -1.92
C PHE A 17 -5.64 -2.95 -1.17
N ALA A 18 -5.37 -4.06 -1.86
CA ALA A 18 -4.75 -5.25 -1.29
C ALA A 18 -3.31 -4.99 -0.83
N TYR A 19 -2.52 -4.29 -1.65
CA TYR A 19 -1.16 -3.90 -1.29
C TYR A 19 -1.14 -2.97 -0.08
N GLY A 20 -2.11 -2.06 0.05
CA GLY A 20 -2.25 -1.26 1.25
C GLY A 20 -2.42 -2.09 2.52
N GLY A 21 -3.20 -3.18 2.47
CA GLY A 21 -3.37 -4.10 3.59
C GLY A 21 -2.07 -4.80 3.98
N ALA A 22 -1.36 -5.34 2.99
CA ALA A 22 -0.08 -6.02 3.20
C ALA A 22 1.00 -5.07 3.73
N ILE A 23 1.12 -3.87 3.17
CA ILE A 23 2.08 -2.84 3.62
C ILE A 23 1.81 -2.46 5.08
N ARG A 24 0.55 -2.21 5.47
CA ARG A 24 0.20 -1.91 6.87
C ARG A 24 0.61 -3.04 7.82
N HIS A 25 0.38 -4.29 7.43
CA HIS A 25 0.81 -5.44 8.21
C HIS A 25 2.33 -5.53 8.35
N LEU A 26 3.10 -5.25 7.28
CA LEU A 26 4.56 -5.19 7.35
C LEU A 26 5.04 -4.07 8.28
N VAL A 27 4.39 -2.91 8.28
CA VAL A 27 4.69 -1.82 9.23
C VAL A 27 4.43 -2.26 10.67
N ASP A 28 3.37 -3.02 10.92
CA ASP A 28 3.11 -3.61 12.25
C ASP A 28 4.21 -4.58 12.70
N LEU A 29 4.91 -5.21 11.75
CA LEU A 29 6.09 -6.05 11.99
C LEU A 29 7.40 -5.26 12.10
N GLY A 30 7.35 -3.92 12.03
CA GLY A 30 8.51 -3.03 12.17
C GLY A 30 9.26 -2.75 10.87
N TYR A 31 8.65 -2.99 9.72
CA TYR A 31 9.24 -2.63 8.42
C TYR A 31 9.03 -1.16 8.09
N ASP A 32 10.06 -0.50 7.56
CA ASP A 32 10.00 0.83 6.98
C ASP A 32 9.88 0.79 5.45
N THR A 33 9.59 1.95 4.85
CA THR A 33 9.42 2.14 3.40
C THR A 33 10.56 1.52 2.57
N ASP A 34 11.82 1.74 2.94
CA ASP A 34 12.97 1.31 2.16
C ASP A 34 13.14 -0.22 2.23
N ARG A 35 12.89 -0.81 3.40
CA ARG A 35 12.90 -2.27 3.55
C ARG A 35 11.78 -2.94 2.76
N ILE A 36 10.58 -2.36 2.75
CA ILE A 36 9.44 -2.89 2.00
C ILE A 36 9.73 -2.89 0.49
N ILE A 37 10.27 -1.79 -0.04
CA ILE A 37 10.62 -1.67 -1.46
C ILE A 37 11.69 -2.69 -1.86
N LYS A 38 12.73 -2.81 -1.03
CA LYS A 38 13.87 -3.69 -1.30
C LYS A 38 13.49 -5.17 -1.28
N GLU A 39 12.60 -5.58 -0.38
CA GLU A 39 12.29 -7.00 -0.17
C GLU A 39 11.06 -7.47 -0.99
N TYR A 40 10.02 -6.64 -1.14
CA TYR A 40 8.71 -7.10 -1.66
C TYR A 40 8.36 -6.64 -3.08
N HIS A 41 9.10 -5.68 -3.65
CA HIS A 41 8.98 -5.29 -5.07
C HIS A 41 7.53 -5.03 -5.54
N TYR A 42 6.71 -4.38 -4.71
CA TYR A 42 5.34 -4.03 -5.08
C TYR A 42 5.31 -3.18 -6.37
N PRO A 43 4.29 -3.34 -7.24
CA PRO A 43 4.10 -2.51 -8.43
C PRO A 43 3.55 -1.12 -8.07
N LEU A 44 4.04 -0.54 -6.97
CA LEU A 44 3.66 0.77 -6.45
C LEU A 44 4.87 1.68 -6.46
N SER A 45 4.65 2.98 -6.66
CA SER A 45 5.73 3.96 -6.50
C SER A 45 6.20 4.01 -5.04
N ARG A 46 7.45 4.42 -4.83
CA ARG A 46 7.99 4.68 -3.48
C ARG A 46 7.10 5.64 -2.70
N GLU A 47 6.59 6.68 -3.35
CA GLU A 47 5.70 7.68 -2.74
C GLU A 47 4.39 7.07 -2.26
N ALA A 48 3.80 6.15 -3.03
CA ALA A 48 2.57 5.45 -2.63
C ALA A 48 2.79 4.56 -1.40
N ILE A 49 3.86 3.76 -1.40
CA ILE A 49 4.23 2.90 -0.26
C ILE A 49 4.49 3.77 0.96
N ASP A 50 5.28 4.83 0.80
CA ASP A 50 5.66 5.72 1.88
C ASP A 50 4.46 6.47 2.48
N LYS A 51 3.50 6.88 1.64
CA LYS A 51 2.23 7.45 2.11
C LYS A 51 1.46 6.45 2.98
N ILE A 52 1.34 5.19 2.54
CA ILE A 52 0.62 4.15 3.29
C ILE A 52 1.30 3.90 4.65
N VAL A 53 2.63 3.83 4.68
CA VAL A 53 3.42 3.66 5.91
C VAL A 53 3.16 4.83 6.86
N ARG A 54 3.32 6.06 6.39
CA ARG A 54 3.13 7.28 7.20
C ARG A 54 1.70 7.41 7.74
N ASP A 55 0.70 7.16 6.90
CA ASP A 55 -0.71 7.23 7.29
C ASP A 55 -1.04 6.18 8.36
N HIS A 56 -0.48 4.97 8.25
CA HIS A 56 -0.68 3.90 9.23
C HIS A 56 -0.03 4.23 10.58
N ILE A 57 1.21 4.71 10.58
CA ILE A 57 1.92 5.12 11.81
C ILE A 57 1.11 6.21 12.54
N LYS A 58 0.71 7.27 11.82
CA LYS A 58 -0.14 8.34 12.40
C LYS A 58 -1.46 7.82 12.95
N SER A 59 -2.11 6.90 12.23
CA SER A 59 -3.37 6.28 12.67
C SER A 59 -3.19 5.47 13.96
N LYS A 60 -2.02 4.84 14.16
CA LYS A 60 -1.69 4.11 15.39
C LYS A 60 -1.36 5.03 16.56
N GLU A 61 -0.75 6.19 16.30
CA GLU A 61 -0.48 7.20 17.34
C GLU A 61 -1.77 7.83 17.87
N ASN A 62 -2.75 8.09 17.01
CA ASN A 62 -4.05 8.68 17.41
C ASN A 62 -5.00 7.71 18.14
N LYS A 63 -4.64 6.43 18.25
CA LYS A 63 -5.41 5.38 18.94
C LYS A 63 -4.86 5.02 20.32
N GLN A 64 -3.76 5.64 20.74
CA GLN A 64 -3.21 5.56 22.09
C GLN A 64 -3.71 6.72 22.94
#